data_AF-A0A7J9GN46-F1
#
_entry.id   AF-A0A7J9GN46-F1
#
_cell.length_a   1.000
_cell.length_b   1.000
_cell.length_c   1.000
_cell.angle_alpha   90.00
_cell.angle_beta   90.00
_cell.angle_gamma   90.00
#
_symmetry.space_group_name_H-M   'P 1'
#
loop_
_entity.id
_entity.type
_entity.pdbx_description
1 polymer ?
#
loop_
_entity_poly.entity_id
_entity_poly.type
_entity_poly.pdbx_seq_one_letter_code
_entity_poly.pdbx_strand_id
1 'polypeptide(L)'
;MLNQSEKPVVGPLHKAGGADSQKLSVATKFKGQLFQLMQRLESTTPHFIRCIKPNNLQSPGSYEQGLVLQQLRCCGVLEVVRISRSGFPTRMSHQKFARRYGFLLLENVASQDPLSVSVAILHQFNILPEMYQVGYTKLFFRTGQIGALEDTRNRTLHGILRVQSCFRGHQARHHFKELQRGIATLQSFVRGEKTRKEYAVLLQRHRAAITIQKQIKGRNGRKTFKEISDASVVIQSG
;
A
#
# COMPACT_ATOMS: atom_id res chain seq x y z
N MET A 1 -44.88 19.70 -13.36
CA MET A 1 -45.57 19.66 -14.66
C MET A 1 -45.94 18.22 -14.94
N LEU A 2 -47.22 17.89 -14.74
CA LEU A 2 -47.79 16.56 -14.95
C LEU A 2 -48.20 16.45 -16.42
N ASN A 3 -47.48 15.68 -17.21
CA ASN A 3 -47.91 15.36 -18.57
C ASN A 3 -49.05 14.33 -18.50
N GLN A 4 -50.21 14.75 -18.99
CA GLN A 4 -51.39 13.92 -19.17
C GLN A 4 -51.08 12.82 -20.20
N SER A 5 -51.32 11.57 -19.81
CA SER A 5 -51.27 10.42 -20.70
C SER A 5 -52.60 10.32 -21.44
N GLU A 6 -52.59 10.61 -22.74
CA GLU A 6 -53.72 10.35 -23.62
C GLU A 6 -53.92 8.82 -23.73
N LYS A 7 -55.08 8.36 -23.26
CA LYS A 7 -55.55 6.98 -23.46
C LYS A 7 -56.13 6.87 -24.87
N PRO A 8 -55.75 5.88 -25.69
CA PRO A 8 -56.42 5.64 -26.95
C PRO A 8 -57.85 5.16 -26.71
N VAL A 9 -58.77 5.79 -27.42
CA VAL A 9 -60.21 5.57 -27.39
C VAL A 9 -60.58 4.17 -27.87
N VAL A 10 -61.47 3.54 -27.11
CA VAL A 10 -62.18 2.29 -27.42
C VAL A 10 -63.02 2.49 -28.67
N GLY A 11 -62.73 1.75 -29.74
CA GLY A 11 -63.60 1.65 -30.91
C GLY A 11 -64.46 0.37 -30.84
N PRO A 12 -65.78 0.45 -31.02
CA PRO A 12 -66.60 -0.73 -31.28
C PRO A 12 -66.82 -0.91 -32.78
N LEU A 13 -66.45 -2.06 -33.34
CA LEU A 13 -67.18 -2.62 -34.48
C LEU A 13 -66.91 -4.12 -34.60
N HIS A 14 -67.74 -4.91 -33.90
CA HIS A 14 -67.94 -6.31 -34.25
C HIS A 14 -68.65 -6.38 -35.60
N LYS A 15 -67.96 -6.80 -36.66
CA LYS A 15 -68.59 -7.41 -37.84
C LYS A 15 -68.50 -8.93 -37.68
N ALA A 16 -69.67 -9.55 -37.61
CA ALA A 16 -69.84 -11.00 -37.63
C ALA A 16 -69.95 -11.52 -39.08
N GLY A 17 -69.50 -12.76 -39.28
CA GLY A 17 -69.61 -13.55 -40.52
C GLY A 17 -68.22 -13.94 -41.04
N GLY A 18 -67.74 -15.17 -40.99
CA GLY A 18 -68.36 -16.46 -40.72
C GLY A 18 -67.55 -17.51 -41.50
N ALA A 19 -66.58 -18.16 -40.86
CA ALA A 19 -65.98 -19.45 -41.23
C ALA A 19 -64.84 -19.76 -40.21
N ASP A 20 -64.86 -20.96 -39.64
CA ASP A 20 -63.85 -21.51 -38.71
C ASP A 20 -63.66 -20.82 -37.35
N SER A 21 -64.74 -20.78 -36.54
CA SER A 21 -64.55 -20.90 -35.09
C SER A 21 -64.29 -22.36 -34.72
N GLN A 22 -63.21 -22.95 -35.25
CA GLN A 22 -62.65 -24.15 -34.61
C GLN A 22 -62.31 -23.74 -33.19
N LYS A 23 -62.83 -24.45 -32.19
CA LYS A 23 -62.52 -24.21 -30.78
C LYS A 23 -61.01 -24.39 -30.60
N LEU A 24 -60.25 -23.30 -30.74
CA LEU A 24 -58.79 -23.33 -30.62
C LEU A 24 -58.43 -23.89 -29.25
N SER A 25 -57.53 -24.86 -29.25
CA SER A 25 -57.02 -25.42 -28.01
C SER A 25 -56.37 -24.32 -27.15
N VAL A 26 -56.34 -24.53 -25.83
CA VAL A 26 -55.66 -23.63 -24.90
C VAL A 26 -54.18 -23.45 -25.31
N ALA A 27 -53.53 -24.51 -25.79
CA ALA A 27 -52.15 -24.47 -26.28
C ALA A 27 -51.99 -23.58 -27.51
N THR A 28 -52.91 -23.64 -28.47
CA THR A 28 -52.86 -22.80 -29.69
C THR A 28 -53.02 -21.33 -29.34
N LYS A 29 -53.90 -21.00 -28.39
CA LYS A 29 -54.06 -19.63 -27.87
C LYS A 29 -52.80 -19.15 -27.16
N PHE A 30 -52.24 -19.96 -26.26
CA PHE A 30 -51.00 -19.63 -25.55
C PHE A 30 -49.83 -19.41 -26.50
N LYS A 31 -49.66 -20.27 -27.52
CA LYS A 31 -48.64 -20.11 -28.56
C LYS A 31 -48.78 -18.78 -29.28
N GLY A 32 -49.99 -18.41 -29.69
CA GLY A 32 -50.25 -17.13 -30.36
C GLY A 32 -49.89 -15.93 -29.48
N GLN A 33 -50.28 -15.96 -28.19
CA GLN A 33 -49.96 -14.90 -27.23
C GLN A 33 -48.45 -14.79 -26.97
N LEU A 34 -47.76 -15.93 -26.79
CA LEU A 34 -46.31 -15.96 -26.57
C LEU A 34 -45.55 -15.42 -27.78
N PHE A 35 -45.98 -15.77 -29.00
CA PHE A 35 -45.36 -15.27 -30.23
C PHE A 35 -45.48 -13.74 -30.36
N GLN A 36 -46.67 -13.20 -30.08
CA GLN A 36 -46.88 -11.75 -30.07
C GLN A 36 -46.03 -11.05 -29.01
N LEU A 37 -45.85 -11.66 -27.84
CA LEU A 37 -44.97 -11.14 -26.79
C LEU A 37 -43.51 -11.12 -27.25
N MET A 38 -43.02 -12.20 -27.86
CA MET A 38 -41.64 -12.29 -28.36
C MET A 38 -41.35 -11.22 -29.41
N GLN A 39 -42.26 -11.00 -30.37
CA GLN A 39 -42.11 -9.95 -31.38
C GLN A 39 -41.96 -8.54 -30.76
N ARG A 40 -42.74 -8.24 -29.71
CA ARG A 40 -42.63 -6.95 -29.00
C ARG A 40 -41.33 -6.81 -28.23
N LEU A 41 -40.82 -7.89 -27.63
CA LEU A 41 -39.54 -7.87 -26.92
C LEU A 41 -38.38 -7.68 -27.90
N GLU A 42 -38.41 -8.38 -29.04
CA GLU A 42 -37.40 -8.28 -30.10
C GLU A 42 -37.33 -6.90 -30.75
N SER A 43 -38.42 -6.13 -30.78
CA SER A 43 -38.41 -4.74 -31.27
C SER A 43 -37.85 -3.73 -30.26
N THR A 44 -37.35 -4.17 -29.10
CA THR A 44 -36.82 -3.31 -28.02
C THR A 44 -35.42 -3.72 -27.59
N THR A 45 -34.78 -2.89 -26.76
CA THR A 45 -33.52 -3.26 -26.11
C THR A 45 -33.80 -3.97 -24.79
N PRO A 46 -33.46 -5.27 -24.65
CA PRO A 46 -33.79 -6.04 -23.45
C PRO A 46 -32.82 -5.74 -22.29
N HIS A 47 -33.37 -5.68 -21.08
CA HIS A 47 -32.62 -5.66 -19.83
C HIS A 47 -33.04 -6.85 -18.97
N PHE A 48 -32.07 -7.63 -18.47
CA PHE A 48 -32.36 -8.87 -17.74
C PHE A 48 -32.10 -8.71 -16.25
N ILE A 49 -33.11 -9.01 -15.42
CA ILE A 49 -33.00 -9.11 -13.96
C ILE A 49 -33.28 -10.57 -13.57
N ARG A 50 -32.37 -11.18 -12.78
CA ARG A 50 -32.52 -12.54 -12.26
C ARG A 50 -32.72 -12.48 -10.75
N CYS A 51 -33.91 -12.82 -10.29
CA CYS A 51 -34.23 -12.90 -8.87
C CYS A 51 -33.79 -14.26 -8.32
N ILE A 52 -33.15 -14.28 -7.14
CA ILE A 52 -32.69 -15.50 -6.47
C ILE A 52 -33.30 -15.56 -5.07
N LYS A 53 -33.98 -16.67 -4.77
CA LYS A 53 -34.51 -16.98 -3.44
C LYS A 53 -33.39 -17.56 -2.57
N PRO A 54 -32.97 -16.89 -1.49
CA PRO A 54 -31.80 -17.31 -0.71
C PRO A 54 -32.06 -18.53 0.19
N ASN A 55 -33.30 -18.71 0.65
CA ASN A 55 -33.73 -19.85 1.48
C ASN A 55 -35.24 -20.05 1.35
N ASN A 56 -35.73 -21.25 1.67
CA ASN A 56 -37.16 -21.55 1.56
C ASN A 56 -38.02 -21.00 2.70
N LEU A 57 -37.42 -20.75 3.86
CA LEU A 57 -38.09 -20.30 5.09
C LEU A 57 -38.39 -18.79 5.10
N GLN A 58 -37.97 -18.05 4.06
CA GLN A 58 -38.08 -16.60 3.97
C GLN A 58 -37.40 -15.85 5.14
N SER A 59 -36.44 -16.49 5.81
CA SER A 59 -35.71 -15.91 6.92
C SER A 59 -34.60 -14.97 6.40
N PRO A 60 -34.48 -13.74 6.92
CA PRO A 60 -33.40 -12.83 6.54
C PRO A 60 -32.04 -13.40 6.99
N GLY A 61 -30.99 -13.15 6.21
CA GLY A 61 -29.61 -13.56 6.52
C GLY A 61 -29.30 -15.07 6.35
N SER A 62 -30.31 -15.91 6.08
CA SER A 62 -30.12 -17.34 5.83
C SER A 62 -29.86 -17.62 4.35
N TYR A 63 -28.86 -18.46 4.07
CA TYR A 63 -28.42 -18.84 2.72
C TYR A 63 -28.36 -20.36 2.57
N GLU A 64 -29.18 -20.90 1.68
CA GLU A 64 -29.24 -22.33 1.37
C GLU A 64 -28.50 -22.60 0.05
N GLN A 65 -27.25 -23.09 0.16
CA GLN A 65 -26.36 -23.26 -0.99
C GLN A 65 -26.94 -24.15 -2.09
N GLY A 66 -27.59 -25.27 -1.73
CA GLY A 66 -28.18 -26.21 -2.69
C GLY A 66 -29.29 -25.56 -3.52
N LEU A 67 -30.23 -24.89 -2.86
CA LEU A 67 -31.34 -24.16 -3.47
C LEU A 67 -30.84 -23.04 -4.41
N VAL A 68 -29.87 -22.24 -3.96
CA VAL A 68 -29.31 -21.15 -4.77
C VAL A 68 -28.55 -21.70 -5.98
N LEU A 69 -27.74 -22.75 -5.80
CA LEU A 69 -27.02 -23.38 -6.92
C LEU A 69 -27.97 -23.94 -7.97
N GLN A 70 -29.06 -24.58 -7.56
CA GLN A 70 -30.08 -25.07 -8.49
C GLN A 70 -30.71 -23.91 -9.28
N GLN A 71 -31.07 -22.81 -8.62
CA GLN A 71 -31.59 -21.62 -9.31
C GLN A 71 -30.60 -21.04 -10.30
N LEU A 72 -29.31 -20.94 -9.95
CA LEU A 72 -28.27 -20.44 -10.86
C LEU A 72 -28.12 -21.30 -12.12
N ARG A 73 -28.32 -22.62 -12.00
CA ARG A 73 -28.38 -23.56 -13.13
C ARG A 73 -29.65 -23.34 -13.97
N CYS A 74 -30.83 -23.38 -13.34
CA CYS A 74 -32.11 -23.25 -14.03
C CYS A 74 -32.31 -21.88 -14.70
N CYS A 75 -31.83 -20.80 -14.08
CA CYS A 75 -31.89 -19.45 -14.64
C CYS A 75 -30.80 -19.18 -15.71
N GLY A 76 -29.94 -20.16 -16.01
CA GLY A 76 -28.87 -20.02 -17.00
C GLY A 76 -27.76 -19.05 -16.60
N VAL A 77 -27.65 -18.67 -15.32
CA VAL A 77 -26.64 -17.71 -14.86
C VAL A 77 -25.24 -18.30 -15.04
N LEU A 78 -25.06 -19.58 -14.70
CA LEU A 78 -23.78 -20.26 -14.89
C LEU A 78 -23.40 -20.37 -16.38
N GLU A 79 -24.39 -20.51 -17.24
CA GLU A 79 -24.20 -20.59 -18.68
C GLU A 79 -23.77 -19.25 -19.28
N VAL A 80 -24.39 -18.15 -18.85
CA VAL A 80 -23.96 -16.79 -19.20
C VAL A 80 -22.52 -16.53 -18.74
N VAL A 81 -22.17 -16.96 -17.52
CA VAL A 81 -20.79 -16.88 -17.01
C VAL A 81 -19.85 -17.72 -17.88
N ARG A 82 -20.25 -18.93 -18.28
CA ARG A 82 -19.46 -19.81 -19.16
C ARG A 82 -19.18 -19.16 -20.51
N ILE A 83 -20.20 -18.59 -21.17
CA ILE A 83 -20.06 -17.86 -22.45
C ILE A 83 -19.17 -16.62 -22.27
N SER A 84 -19.33 -15.89 -21.16
CA SER A 84 -18.48 -14.74 -20.85
C SER A 84 -17.01 -15.14 -20.69
N ARG A 85 -16.75 -16.29 -20.04
CA ARG A 85 -15.40 -16.85 -19.86
C ARG A 85 -14.77 -17.38 -21.15
N SER A 86 -15.56 -17.85 -22.12
CA SER A 86 -15.04 -18.22 -23.44
C SER A 86 -14.63 -16.99 -24.26
N GLY A 87 -15.15 -15.82 -23.93
CA GLY A 87 -14.69 -14.54 -24.47
C GLY A 87 -13.55 -13.92 -23.64
N PHE A 88 -13.60 -12.60 -23.50
CA PHE A 88 -12.61 -11.81 -22.76
C PHE A 88 -13.29 -11.07 -21.60
N PRO A 89 -13.46 -11.73 -20.44
CA PRO A 89 -14.21 -11.17 -19.31
C PRO A 89 -13.47 -10.01 -18.63
N THR A 90 -12.13 -9.99 -18.68
CA THR A 90 -11.32 -8.92 -18.08
C THR A 90 -11.00 -7.87 -19.13
N ARG A 91 -11.38 -6.61 -18.87
CA ARG A 91 -11.22 -5.49 -19.80
C ARG A 91 -10.61 -4.30 -19.09
N MET A 92 -9.59 -3.68 -19.66
CA MET A 92 -8.91 -2.54 -19.05
C MET A 92 -8.46 -1.55 -20.11
N SER A 93 -8.60 -0.24 -19.87
CA SER A 93 -8.05 0.76 -20.79
C SER A 93 -6.53 0.72 -20.81
N HIS A 94 -5.93 1.08 -21.94
CA HIS A 94 -4.48 1.18 -22.09
C HIS A 94 -3.86 2.06 -21.00
N GLN A 95 -4.49 3.21 -20.72
CA GLN A 95 -4.05 4.12 -19.66
C GLN A 95 -4.05 3.46 -18.26
N LYS A 96 -5.11 2.72 -17.91
CA LYS A 96 -5.20 2.07 -16.59
C LYS A 96 -4.20 0.91 -16.50
N PHE A 97 -3.99 0.17 -17.58
CA PHE A 97 -3.02 -0.93 -17.64
C PHE A 97 -1.59 -0.41 -17.52
N ALA A 98 -1.21 0.55 -18.35
CA ALA A 98 0.10 1.20 -18.33
C ALA A 98 0.41 1.83 -16.95
N ARG A 99 -0.53 2.57 -16.35
CA ARG A 99 -0.32 3.16 -15.02
C ARG A 99 -0.13 2.09 -13.92
N ARG A 100 -0.84 0.96 -14.03
CA ARG A 100 -0.85 -0.07 -12.99
C ARG A 100 0.37 -0.99 -13.04
N TYR A 101 0.85 -1.30 -14.24
CA TYR A 101 1.91 -2.29 -14.48
C TYR A 101 3.15 -1.73 -15.18
N GLY A 102 3.15 -0.48 -15.64
CA GLY A 102 4.25 0.12 -16.40
C GLY A 102 5.58 0.13 -15.65
N PHE A 103 5.57 0.22 -14.32
CA PHE A 103 6.79 0.15 -13.52
C PHE A 103 7.42 -1.26 -13.47
N LEU A 104 6.74 -2.29 -13.99
CA LEU A 104 7.29 -3.63 -14.13
C LEU A 104 8.17 -3.79 -15.38
N LEU A 105 8.14 -2.80 -16.29
CA LEU A 105 9.02 -2.79 -17.44
C LEU A 105 10.47 -2.51 -16.99
N LEU A 106 11.40 -3.25 -17.58
CA LEU A 106 12.85 -3.04 -17.34
C LEU A 106 13.36 -1.78 -18.06
N GLU A 107 12.73 -1.40 -19.16
CA GLU A 107 13.10 -0.23 -19.97
C GLU A 107 12.39 1.04 -19.47
N ASN A 108 13.03 2.20 -19.69
CA ASN A 108 12.45 3.48 -19.28
C ASN A 108 11.38 3.94 -20.27
N VAL A 109 10.12 3.66 -19.94
CA VAL A 109 8.96 3.90 -20.81
C VAL A 109 8.23 5.22 -20.47
N ALA A 110 8.88 6.13 -19.72
CA ALA A 110 8.26 7.35 -19.20
C ALA A 110 7.69 8.30 -20.28
N SER A 111 8.09 8.15 -21.55
CA SER A 111 7.67 8.99 -22.68
C SER A 111 6.82 8.27 -23.74
N GLN A 112 6.48 6.99 -23.57
CA GLN A 112 5.68 6.28 -24.59
C GLN A 112 4.17 6.40 -24.33
N ASP A 113 3.41 6.25 -25.41
CA ASP A 113 1.96 6.21 -25.34
C ASP A 113 1.47 4.97 -24.55
N PRO A 114 0.31 5.06 -23.87
CA PRO A 114 -0.18 3.96 -23.04
C PRO A 114 -0.43 2.65 -23.78
N LEU A 115 -0.69 2.69 -25.09
CA LEU A 115 -0.90 1.49 -25.90
C LEU A 115 0.43 0.76 -26.10
N SER A 116 1.49 1.47 -26.51
CA SER A 116 2.84 0.92 -26.63
C SER A 116 3.35 0.34 -25.32
N VAL A 117 3.15 1.05 -24.20
CA VAL A 117 3.48 0.54 -22.85
C VAL A 117 2.73 -0.76 -22.57
N SER A 118 1.43 -0.80 -22.89
CA SER A 118 0.60 -1.98 -22.67
C SER A 118 1.07 -3.17 -23.49
N VAL A 119 1.41 -2.96 -24.77
CA VAL A 119 1.93 -4.00 -25.67
C VAL A 119 3.31 -4.50 -25.19
N ALA A 120 4.22 -3.60 -24.79
CA ALA A 120 5.52 -3.96 -24.26
C ALA A 120 5.41 -4.87 -23.03
N ILE A 121 4.49 -4.57 -22.11
CA ILE A 121 4.25 -5.41 -20.92
C ILE A 121 3.74 -6.80 -21.33
N LEU A 122 2.82 -6.88 -22.29
CA LEU A 122 2.30 -8.17 -22.78
C LEU A 122 3.40 -9.06 -23.33
N HIS A 123 4.33 -8.48 -24.09
CA HIS A 123 5.50 -9.18 -24.61
C HIS A 123 6.49 -9.59 -23.51
N GLN A 124 6.85 -8.68 -22.59
CA GLN A 124 7.79 -8.98 -21.51
C GLN A 124 7.31 -10.13 -20.61
N PHE A 125 6.00 -10.19 -20.35
CA PHE A 125 5.40 -11.25 -19.53
C PHE A 125 5.02 -12.51 -20.33
N ASN A 126 5.36 -12.57 -21.61
CA ASN A 126 5.09 -13.71 -22.52
C ASN A 126 3.63 -14.17 -22.47
N ILE A 127 2.68 -13.23 -22.40
CA ILE A 127 1.27 -13.60 -22.47
C ILE A 127 0.98 -14.03 -23.90
N LEU A 128 0.48 -15.25 -24.07
CA LEU A 128 0.19 -15.80 -25.40
C LEU A 128 -0.82 -14.91 -26.15
N PRO A 129 -0.60 -14.61 -27.44
CA PRO A 129 -1.50 -13.76 -28.24
C PRO A 129 -2.97 -14.22 -28.27
N GLU A 130 -3.25 -15.52 -28.08
CA GLU A 130 -4.61 -16.07 -28.03
C GLU A 130 -5.37 -15.73 -26.73
N MET A 131 -4.62 -15.33 -25.70
CA MET A 131 -5.12 -15.10 -24.35
C MET A 131 -5.48 -13.63 -24.10
N TYR A 132 -5.17 -12.74 -25.05
CA TYR A 132 -5.58 -11.35 -25.02
C TYR A 132 -6.00 -10.82 -26.41
N GLN A 133 -6.65 -9.67 -26.44
CA GLN A 133 -6.91 -8.89 -27.64
C GLN A 133 -6.65 -7.42 -27.35
N VAL A 134 -6.06 -6.72 -28.32
CA VAL A 134 -5.75 -5.29 -28.24
C VAL A 134 -6.79 -4.53 -29.05
N GLY A 135 -7.72 -3.87 -28.36
CA GLY A 135 -8.66 -2.95 -29.00
C GLY A 135 -8.10 -1.52 -29.08
N TYR A 136 -8.80 -0.63 -29.77
CA TYR A 136 -8.40 0.78 -29.91
C TYR A 136 -8.19 1.49 -28.56
N THR A 137 -9.05 1.24 -27.58
CA THR A 137 -9.00 1.93 -26.27
C THR A 137 -8.71 1.02 -25.08
N LYS A 138 -8.84 -0.30 -25.27
CA LYS A 138 -8.85 -1.28 -24.18
C LYS A 138 -8.12 -2.56 -24.58
N LEU A 139 -7.49 -3.18 -23.58
CA LEU A 139 -7.06 -4.56 -23.59
C LEU A 139 -8.18 -5.46 -23.09
N PHE A 140 -8.25 -6.65 -23.67
CA PHE A 140 -9.23 -7.69 -23.38
C PHE A 140 -8.45 -8.96 -23.04
N PHE A 141 -8.73 -9.58 -21.90
CA PHE A 141 -8.01 -10.76 -21.43
C PHE A 141 -8.97 -11.91 -21.17
N ARG A 142 -8.51 -13.12 -21.50
CA ARG A 142 -9.12 -14.35 -21.00
C ARG A 142 -8.93 -14.48 -19.49
N THR A 143 -9.69 -15.37 -18.88
CA THR A 143 -9.64 -15.59 -17.43
C THR A 143 -8.24 -16.01 -16.99
N GLY A 144 -7.77 -15.47 -15.86
CA GLY A 144 -6.52 -15.88 -15.20
C GLY A 144 -5.24 -15.19 -15.71
N GLN A 145 -5.28 -14.46 -16.82
CA GLN A 145 -4.07 -13.89 -17.43
C GLN A 145 -3.45 -12.73 -16.62
N ILE A 146 -4.27 -11.96 -15.91
CA ILE A 146 -3.80 -10.84 -15.08
C ILE A 146 -3.18 -11.32 -13.75
N GLY A 147 -3.40 -12.57 -13.34
CA GLY A 147 -2.91 -13.07 -12.04
C GLY A 147 -1.40 -12.96 -11.88
N ALA A 148 -0.65 -13.43 -12.88
CA ALA A 148 0.82 -13.39 -12.85
C ALA A 148 1.38 -11.95 -12.80
N LEU A 149 0.72 -11.01 -13.49
CA LEU A 149 1.05 -9.58 -13.44
C LEU A 149 0.84 -9.00 -12.04
N GLU A 150 -0.28 -9.33 -11.39
CA GLU A 150 -0.57 -8.88 -10.03
C GLU A 150 0.37 -9.48 -8.99
N ASP A 151 0.69 -10.77 -9.11
CA ASP A 151 1.63 -11.44 -8.21
C ASP A 151 3.02 -10.79 -8.30
N THR A 152 3.50 -10.54 -9.52
CA THR A 152 4.78 -9.86 -9.76
C THR A 152 4.74 -8.43 -9.21
N ARG A 153 3.66 -7.69 -9.48
CA ARG A 153 3.42 -6.35 -8.95
C ARG A 153 3.54 -6.32 -7.42
N ASN A 154 2.85 -7.21 -6.73
CA ASN A 154 2.85 -7.27 -5.28
C ASN A 154 4.25 -7.61 -4.73
N ARG A 155 4.95 -8.56 -5.33
CA ARG A 155 6.34 -8.90 -4.94
C ARG A 155 7.29 -7.72 -5.10
N THR A 156 7.23 -7.01 -6.23
CA THR A 156 8.08 -5.83 -6.48
C THR A 156 7.79 -4.72 -5.47
N LEU A 157 6.51 -4.43 -5.19
CA LEU A 157 6.13 -3.42 -4.20
C LEU A 157 6.62 -3.79 -2.79
N HIS A 158 6.52 -5.06 -2.38
CA HIS A 158 7.07 -5.52 -1.11
C HIS A 158 8.60 -5.38 -1.06
N GLY A 159 9.29 -5.67 -2.16
CA GLY A 159 10.74 -5.45 -2.29
C GLY A 159 11.13 -3.98 -2.10
N ILE A 160 10.40 -3.06 -2.74
CA ILE A 160 10.62 -1.61 -2.61
C ILE A 160 10.45 -1.17 -1.15
N LEU A 161 9.37 -1.60 -0.48
CA LEU A 161 9.14 -1.28 0.93
C LEU A 161 10.28 -1.79 1.83
N ARG A 162 10.81 -2.98 1.54
CA ARG A 162 11.96 -3.54 2.26
C ARG A 162 13.21 -2.67 2.08
N VAL A 163 13.54 -2.28 0.86
CA VAL A 163 14.67 -1.38 0.57
C VAL A 163 14.51 -0.05 1.30
N GLN A 164 13.32 0.56 1.24
CA GLN A 164 13.02 1.81 1.95
C GLN A 164 13.21 1.67 3.46
N SER A 165 12.76 0.56 4.06
CA SER A 165 12.92 0.30 5.49
C SER A 165 14.40 0.15 5.89
N CYS A 166 15.19 -0.56 5.08
CA CYS A 166 16.63 -0.71 5.29
C CYS A 166 17.36 0.62 5.20
N PHE A 167 17.03 1.44 4.19
CA PHE A 167 17.61 2.77 3.99
C PHE A 167 17.30 3.70 5.17
N ARG A 168 16.03 3.82 5.56
CA ARG A 168 15.62 4.64 6.71
C ARG A 168 16.30 4.18 8.00
N GLY A 169 16.39 2.87 8.22
CA GLY A 169 17.10 2.31 9.36
C GLY A 169 18.61 2.61 9.35
N HIS A 170 19.25 2.53 8.18
CA HIS A 170 20.66 2.91 8.02
C HIS A 170 20.87 4.39 8.33
N GLN A 171 20.07 5.27 7.75
CA GLN A 171 20.14 6.72 7.94
C GLN A 171 19.98 7.10 9.43
N ALA A 172 18.99 6.52 10.13
CA ALA A 172 18.78 6.76 11.55
C ALA A 172 19.98 6.31 12.41
N ARG A 173 20.54 5.13 12.14
CA ARG A 173 21.73 4.63 12.85
C ARG A 173 22.98 5.46 12.56
N HIS A 174 23.14 5.94 11.33
CA HIS A 174 24.24 6.83 10.97
C HIS A 174 24.16 8.12 11.79
N HIS A 175 23.01 8.80 11.75
CA HIS A 175 22.78 10.03 12.48
C HIS A 175 23.01 9.87 14.00
N PHE A 176 22.50 8.78 14.57
CA PHE A 176 22.73 8.48 15.99
C PHE A 176 24.21 8.30 16.33
N LYS A 177 24.98 7.59 15.49
CA LYS A 177 26.43 7.43 15.69
C LYS A 177 27.17 8.76 15.62
N GLU A 178 26.80 9.64 14.69
CA GLU A 178 27.39 10.98 14.61
C GLU A 178 27.10 11.81 15.86
N LEU A 179 25.85 11.79 16.33
CA LEU A 179 25.47 12.47 17.56
C LEU A 179 26.23 11.93 18.77
N GLN A 180 26.35 10.59 18.91
CA GLN A 180 27.12 9.97 19.98
C GLN A 180 28.60 10.38 19.96
N ARG A 181 29.22 10.44 18.78
CA ARG A 181 30.60 10.91 18.62
C ARG A 181 30.73 12.38 19.05
N GLY A 182 29.79 13.24 18.65
CA GLY A 182 29.76 14.64 19.08
C GLY A 182 29.65 14.79 20.60
N ILE A 183 28.74 14.03 21.24
CA ILE A 183 28.58 14.02 22.69
C ILE A 183 29.84 13.53 23.39
N ALA A 184 30.43 12.43 22.94
CA ALA A 184 31.66 11.88 23.54
C ALA A 184 32.82 12.88 23.47
N THR A 185 32.97 13.57 22.34
CA THR A 185 33.96 14.65 22.17
C THR A 185 33.70 15.80 23.13
N LEU A 186 32.46 16.29 23.23
CA LEU A 186 32.12 17.37 24.18
C LEU A 186 32.41 16.95 25.63
N GLN A 187 32.02 15.74 26.01
CA GLN A 187 32.27 15.19 27.34
C GLN A 187 33.77 15.09 27.66
N SER A 188 34.61 14.72 26.69
CA SER A 188 36.06 14.64 26.89
C SER A 188 36.68 16.02 27.15
N PHE A 189 36.24 17.06 26.43
CA PHE A 189 36.65 18.44 26.68
C PHE A 189 36.25 18.91 28.08
N VAL A 190 35.00 18.69 28.49
CA VAL A 190 34.50 19.10 29.81
C VAL A 190 35.28 18.40 30.94
N ARG A 191 35.48 17.07 30.83
CA ARG A 191 36.25 16.30 31.82
C ARG A 191 37.71 16.73 31.88
N GLY A 192 38.32 16.99 30.72
CA GLY A 192 39.69 17.49 30.62
C GLY A 192 39.85 18.84 31.30
N GLU A 193 38.94 19.78 31.02
CA GLU A 193 38.98 21.13 31.59
C GLU A 193 38.78 21.13 33.11
N LYS A 194 37.85 20.30 33.61
CA LYS A 194 37.67 20.09 35.06
C LYS A 194 38.98 19.61 35.72
N THR A 195 39.61 18.58 35.15
CA THR A 195 40.85 18.01 35.68
C THR A 195 41.99 19.03 35.69
N ARG A 196 42.14 19.83 34.62
CA ARG A 196 43.15 20.89 34.55
C ARG A 196 42.95 21.96 35.63
N LYS A 197 41.71 22.39 35.85
CA LYS A 197 41.38 23.37 36.90
C LYS A 197 41.72 22.83 38.29
N GLU A 198 41.32 21.60 38.58
CA GLU A 198 41.63 20.95 39.86
C GLU A 198 43.14 20.80 40.06
N TYR A 199 43.87 20.37 39.02
CA TYR A 199 45.32 20.24 39.06
C TYR A 199 46.04 21.58 39.24
N ALA A 200 45.57 22.66 38.59
CA ALA A 200 46.13 23.99 38.75
C ALA A 200 46.05 24.48 40.21
N VAL A 201 44.88 24.30 40.86
CA VAL A 201 44.70 24.63 42.28
C VAL A 201 45.60 23.77 43.17
N LEU A 202 45.68 22.46 42.90
CA LEU A 202 46.56 21.55 43.64
C LEU A 202 48.03 21.97 43.52
N LEU A 203 48.49 22.27 42.30
CA LEU A 203 49.87 22.68 42.03
C LEU A 203 50.21 24.02 42.71
N GLN A 204 49.28 24.99 42.69
CA GLN A 204 49.44 26.25 43.40
C GLN A 204 49.59 26.03 44.91
N ARG A 205 48.71 25.19 45.51
CA ARG A 205 48.79 24.83 46.93
C ARG A 205 50.11 24.13 47.25
N HIS A 206 50.56 23.22 46.40
CA HIS A 206 51.81 22.49 46.59
C HIS A 206 53.03 23.41 46.53
N ARG A 207 53.09 24.33 45.54
CA ARG A 207 54.15 25.33 45.43
C ARG A 207 54.21 26.26 46.65
N ALA A 208 53.04 26.72 47.12
CA ALA A 208 52.95 27.53 48.33
C ALA A 208 53.45 26.75 49.55
N ALA A 209 53.03 25.49 49.72
CA ALA A 209 53.49 24.62 50.80
C ALA A 209 55.01 24.41 50.79
N ILE A 210 55.61 24.10 49.63
CA ILE A 210 57.07 23.95 49.49
C ILE A 210 57.79 25.25 49.90
N THR A 211 57.28 26.40 49.46
CA THR A 211 57.88 27.70 49.76
C THR A 211 57.86 28.00 51.26
N ILE A 212 56.71 27.79 51.89
CA ILE A 212 56.54 27.98 53.35
C ILE A 212 57.44 27.01 54.12
N GLN A 213 57.43 25.72 53.77
CA GLN A 213 58.26 24.70 54.42
C GLN A 213 59.75 25.03 54.29
N LYS A 214 60.20 25.48 53.11
CA LYS A 214 61.59 25.92 52.88
C LYS A 214 61.96 27.09 53.79
N GLN A 215 61.09 28.10 53.91
CA GLN A 215 61.35 29.25 54.78
C GLN A 215 61.39 28.87 56.26
N ILE A 216 60.46 28.03 56.73
CA ILE A 216 60.43 27.54 58.12
C ILE A 216 61.69 26.73 58.44
N LYS A 217 62.04 25.77 57.58
CA LYS A 217 63.26 24.95 57.75
C LYS A 217 64.50 25.84 57.77
N GLY A 218 64.60 26.82 56.87
CA GLY A 218 65.69 27.79 56.86
C GLY A 218 65.75 28.65 58.11
N ARG A 219 64.61 29.11 58.63
CA ARG A 219 64.53 29.88 59.88
C ARG A 219 64.96 29.06 61.08
N ASN A 220 64.48 27.82 61.20
CA ASN A 220 64.87 26.92 62.27
C ASN A 220 66.38 26.63 62.23
N GLY A 221 66.93 26.28 61.05
CA GLY A 221 68.36 26.05 60.89
C GLY A 221 69.23 27.25 61.30
N ARG A 222 68.85 28.47 60.90
CA ARG A 222 69.54 29.70 61.32
C ARG A 222 69.46 29.94 62.83
N LYS A 223 68.28 29.69 63.43
CA LYS A 223 68.08 29.83 64.87
C LYS A 223 69.00 28.87 65.64
N THR A 224 69.00 27.59 65.27
CA THR A 224 69.86 26.57 65.89
C THR A 224 71.35 26.89 65.71
N PHE A 225 71.77 27.34 64.52
CA PHE A 225 73.17 27.76 64.31
C PHE A 225 73.56 28.93 65.20
N LYS A 226 72.69 29.93 65.32
CA LYS A 226 72.93 31.09 66.19
C LYS A 226 73.02 30.69 67.66
N GLU A 227 72.12 29.83 68.14
CA GLU A 227 72.15 29.28 69.51
C GLU A 227 73.48 28.55 69.80
N ILE A 228 73.97 27.73 68.86
CA ILE A 228 75.27 27.04 68.98
C ILE A 228 76.44 28.03 68.96
N SER A 229 76.40 29.02 68.07
CA SER A 229 77.45 30.05 67.95
C SER A 229 77.53 30.91 69.21
N ASP A 230 76.39 31.39 69.70
CA ASP A 230 76.31 32.20 70.92
C ASP A 230 76.81 31.39 72.14
N ALA A 231 76.42 30.12 72.25
CA ALA A 231 76.93 29.22 73.30
C ALA A 231 78.46 28.99 73.19
N SER A 232 78.99 28.84 71.98
CA SER A 232 80.43 28.65 71.75
C SER A 232 81.24 29.89 72.14
N VAL A 233 80.73 31.09 71.82
CA VAL A 233 81.35 32.36 72.21
C VAL A 233 81.39 32.51 73.73
N VAL A 234 80.31 32.17 74.43
CA VAL A 234 80.26 32.18 75.91
C VAL A 234 81.31 31.24 76.50
N ILE A 235 81.50 30.04 75.95
CA ILE A 235 82.52 29.10 76.42
C ILE A 235 83.95 29.63 76.19
N GLN A 236 84.18 30.36 75.10
CA GLN A 236 85.51 30.90 74.76
C GLN A 236 85.87 32.22 75.48
N SER A 237 84.90 32.88 76.11
CA SER A 237 85.07 34.20 76.75
C SER A 237 85.02 34.16 78.28
N GLY A 238 84.87 32.97 78.87
CA GLY A 238 85.08 32.70 80.30
C GLY A 238 86.34 31.87 80.52
#